data_AF-A0A7C4RQ75-F1
#
_entry.id   AF-A0A7C4RQ75-F1
#
_cell.length_a   1.000
_cell.length_b   1.000
_cell.length_c   1.000
_cell.angle_alpha   90.00
_cell.angle_beta   90.00
_cell.angle_gamma   90.00
#
_symmetry.space_group_name_H-M   'P 1'
#
loop_
_entity.id
_entity.type
_entity.pdbx_description
1 polymer ?
#
loop_
_entity_poly.entity_id
_entity_poly.type
_entity_poly.pdbx_seq_one_letter_code
_entity_poly.pdbx_strand_id
1 'polypeptide(L)'
;MGNRASSAGKTVFRLRSNVLCIFLLLGWGLTSAFSGTITIETQTEATLTDADLATRVVLINQGDETARSITCEVTFQGKTEKPPLIEALPPKTPISLKTTHALIERKPGQYPLIVRVQFHDTNQYPFTALSALIVNAYVHASNDLAIEAKDIAFDRKGDLTFRIKNLAEEDRSLSYWVLVPRELSVGAGEGRLSLEKRSEQTVVVRLENFAALYGAAYPVYAFFEYDTPEAHHCQMASTTVQIVMEPSWFQKTRLYWGIAALLVLAVTLYRFLVRGKPGKP
;
A
#
# COMPACT_ATOMS: atom_id res chain seq x y z
N MET A 1 57.92 -34.21 62.85
CA MET A 1 58.26 -34.20 61.40
C MET A 1 56.95 -33.91 60.68
N GLY A 2 56.64 -32.74 60.12
CA GLY A 2 57.49 -31.73 59.49
C GLY A 2 57.46 -31.93 57.98
N ASN A 3 56.41 -31.45 57.29
CA ASN A 3 56.44 -30.90 55.92
C ASN A 3 55.01 -30.57 55.47
N ARG A 4 54.64 -29.28 55.41
CA ARG A 4 54.87 -28.28 54.34
C ARG A 4 53.74 -28.29 53.32
N ALA A 5 52.96 -27.22 53.39
CA ALA A 5 52.00 -26.76 52.41
C ALA A 5 52.64 -26.55 51.04
N SER A 6 51.86 -26.80 49.98
CA SER A 6 52.01 -26.09 48.72
C SER A 6 50.60 -25.79 48.18
N SER A 7 50.23 -24.53 48.29
CA SER A 7 49.03 -23.93 47.74
C SER A 7 49.30 -23.62 46.26
N ALA A 8 48.65 -24.35 45.35
CA ALA A 8 48.54 -23.95 43.96
C ALA A 8 47.25 -23.13 43.80
N GLY A 9 47.44 -21.82 43.59
CA GLY A 9 46.37 -20.83 43.47
C GLY A 9 45.44 -21.14 42.30
N LYS A 10 44.16 -21.36 42.61
CA LYS A 10 43.08 -21.22 41.63
C LYS A 10 42.74 -19.73 41.54
N THR A 11 43.40 -19.03 40.62
CA THR A 11 42.99 -17.68 40.22
C THR A 11 41.70 -17.81 39.41
N VAL A 12 40.58 -17.98 40.10
CA VAL A 12 39.25 -17.91 39.49
C VAL A 12 39.04 -16.46 39.11
N PHE A 13 39.18 -16.17 37.82
CA PHE A 13 38.79 -14.92 37.21
C PHE A 13 37.27 -14.74 37.43
N ARG A 14 36.90 -14.11 38.56
CA ARG A 14 35.51 -13.68 38.83
C ARG A 14 35.21 -12.50 37.91
N LEU A 15 35.01 -12.79 36.63
CA LEU A 15 34.33 -11.87 35.73
C LEU A 15 32.91 -11.70 36.30
N ARG A 16 32.60 -10.50 36.78
CA ARG A 16 31.30 -10.17 37.37
C ARG A 16 30.19 -10.63 36.41
N SER A 17 29.31 -11.51 36.87
CA SER A 17 28.21 -12.14 36.10
C SER A 17 27.39 -11.14 35.27
N ASN A 18 27.36 -9.87 35.67
CA ASN A 18 26.62 -8.80 35.00
C ASN A 18 27.27 -8.35 33.66
N VAL A 19 28.57 -8.55 33.46
CA VAL A 19 29.27 -8.14 32.22
C VAL A 19 29.05 -9.16 31.10
N LEU A 20 28.93 -10.45 31.45
CA LEU A 20 28.68 -11.53 30.49
C LEU A 20 27.25 -11.45 29.90
N CYS A 21 26.26 -11.06 30.70
CA CYS A 21 24.89 -10.84 30.22
C CYS A 21 24.78 -9.68 29.22
N ILE A 22 25.59 -8.63 29.38
CA ILE A 22 25.60 -7.48 28.45
C ILE A 22 26.21 -7.87 27.09
N PHE A 23 27.26 -8.70 27.08
CA PHE A 23 27.86 -9.20 25.84
C PHE A 23 26.96 -10.19 25.08
N LEU A 24 26.20 -11.04 25.79
CA LEU A 24 25.23 -11.95 25.17
C LEU A 24 24.03 -11.20 24.57
N LEU A 25 23.58 -10.10 25.17
CA LEU A 25 22.50 -9.26 24.62
C LEU A 25 22.93 -8.43 23.40
N LEU A 26 24.22 -8.09 23.27
CA LEU A 26 24.76 -7.38 22.11
C LEU A 26 25.00 -8.30 20.89
N GLY A 27 25.16 -9.61 21.09
CA GLY A 27 25.45 -10.58 20.02
C GLY A 27 24.22 -11.07 19.24
N TRP A 28 23.00 -10.86 19.74
CA TRP A 28 21.76 -11.36 19.12
C TRP A 28 21.08 -10.37 18.17
N GLY A 29 21.65 -9.19 17.95
CA GLY A 29 20.99 -8.07 17.27
C GLY A 29 21.15 -7.97 15.75
N LEU A 30 21.77 -8.94 15.05
CA LEU A 30 22.20 -8.75 13.65
C LEU A 30 21.64 -9.75 12.63
N THR A 31 20.57 -10.48 12.94
CA THR A 31 19.85 -11.20 11.88
C THR A 31 18.96 -10.20 11.13
N SER A 32 19.46 -9.67 10.02
CA SER A 32 18.62 -8.97 9.04
C SER A 32 17.59 -9.96 8.52
N ALA A 33 16.31 -9.77 8.87
CA ALA A 33 15.22 -10.49 8.24
C ALA A 33 15.12 -9.99 6.79
N PHE A 34 15.46 -10.85 5.83
CA PHE A 34 15.22 -10.58 4.42
C PHE A 34 13.74 -10.87 4.16
N SER A 35 12.93 -9.81 4.02
CA SER A 35 11.57 -9.95 3.52
C SER A 35 11.63 -9.89 2.01
N GLY A 36 11.07 -10.90 1.34
CA GLY A 36 10.82 -10.82 -0.09
C GLY A 36 9.80 -9.73 -0.42
N THR A 37 9.72 -9.38 -1.69
CA THR A 37 8.78 -8.42 -2.25
C THR A 37 7.94 -9.09 -3.33
N ILE A 38 6.66 -8.74 -3.36
CA ILE A 38 5.73 -9.14 -4.42
C ILE A 38 5.18 -7.87 -5.05
N THR A 39 5.24 -7.77 -6.36
CA THR A 39 4.70 -6.63 -7.11
C THR A 39 4.01 -7.16 -8.34
N ILE A 40 2.67 -7.18 -8.33
CA ILE A 40 1.90 -7.70 -9.46
C ILE A 40 1.67 -6.59 -10.47
N GLU A 41 2.34 -6.69 -11.61
CA GLU A 41 2.03 -5.90 -12.80
C GLU A 41 0.90 -6.57 -13.58
N THR A 42 -0.05 -5.75 -14.04
CA THR A 42 -1.21 -6.19 -14.80
C THR A 42 -1.25 -5.47 -16.13
N GLN A 43 -1.15 -6.20 -17.23
CA GLN A 43 -1.33 -5.69 -18.59
C GLN A 43 -2.67 -6.20 -19.11
N THR A 44 -3.54 -5.31 -19.58
CA THR A 44 -4.89 -5.67 -20.00
C THR A 44 -5.17 -5.17 -21.42
N GLU A 45 -5.62 -6.10 -22.25
CA GLU A 45 -6.09 -5.84 -23.61
C GLU A 45 -7.59 -6.15 -23.65
N ALA A 46 -8.38 -5.26 -24.27
CA ALA A 46 -9.82 -5.42 -24.39
C ALA A 46 -10.25 -5.20 -25.83
N THR A 47 -10.96 -6.17 -26.39
CA THR A 47 -11.48 -6.15 -27.75
C THR A 47 -12.98 -6.29 -27.71
N LEU A 48 -13.67 -5.22 -28.12
CA LEU A 48 -15.13 -5.20 -28.17
C LEU A 48 -15.62 -5.74 -29.52
N THR A 49 -16.61 -6.63 -29.48
CA THR A 49 -17.39 -7.07 -30.63
C THR A 49 -18.83 -6.60 -30.50
N ASP A 50 -19.68 -6.89 -31.49
CA ASP A 50 -21.11 -6.56 -31.44
C ASP A 50 -21.88 -7.31 -30.33
N ALA A 51 -21.31 -8.41 -29.81
CA ALA A 51 -21.97 -9.29 -28.85
C ALA A 51 -21.32 -9.29 -27.46
N ASP A 52 -20.00 -9.17 -27.40
CA ASP A 52 -19.22 -9.35 -26.18
C ASP A 52 -17.98 -8.47 -26.11
N LEU A 53 -17.42 -8.36 -24.91
CA LEU A 53 -16.09 -7.83 -24.67
C LEU A 53 -15.15 -8.99 -24.37
N ALA A 54 -14.23 -9.28 -25.28
CA ALA A 54 -13.14 -10.21 -25.04
C ALA A 54 -11.99 -9.48 -24.34
N THR A 55 -11.60 -9.95 -23.16
CA THR A 55 -10.52 -9.35 -22.36
C THR A 55 -9.39 -10.35 -22.19
N ARG A 56 -8.15 -9.89 -22.40
CA ARG A 56 -6.93 -10.63 -22.08
C ARG A 56 -6.19 -9.88 -20.99
N VAL A 57 -5.94 -10.58 -19.88
CA VAL A 57 -5.16 -10.05 -18.74
C VAL A 57 -3.86 -10.83 -18.66
N VAL A 58 -2.72 -10.14 -18.64
CA VAL A 58 -1.40 -10.72 -18.40
C VAL A 58 -0.93 -10.25 -17.02
N LEU A 59 -0.64 -11.22 -16.16
CA LEU A 59 -0.15 -11.00 -14.80
C LEU A 59 1.34 -11.32 -14.76
N ILE A 60 2.13 -10.42 -14.20
CA ILE A 60 3.57 -10.59 -14.03
C ILE A 60 3.94 -10.22 -12.60
N ASN A 61 4.56 -11.13 -11.86
CA ASN A 61 5.15 -10.81 -10.57
C ASN A 61 6.54 -10.20 -10.76
N GLN A 62 6.65 -8.89 -10.62
CA GLN A 62 7.89 -8.13 -10.71
C GLN A 62 8.75 -8.20 -9.44
N GLY A 63 8.25 -8.82 -8.36
CA GLY A 63 9.01 -9.03 -7.14
C GLY A 63 10.03 -10.18 -7.23
N ASP A 64 10.54 -10.59 -6.08
CA ASP A 64 11.50 -11.69 -5.88
C ASP A 64 10.93 -12.84 -5.04
N GLU A 65 9.74 -12.67 -4.47
CA GLU A 65 9.00 -13.72 -3.76
C GLU A 65 7.86 -14.28 -4.63
N THR A 66 7.53 -15.56 -4.47
CA THR A 66 6.41 -16.18 -5.20
C THR A 66 5.07 -15.75 -4.61
N ALA A 67 4.18 -15.20 -5.45
CA ALA A 67 2.78 -14.96 -5.06
C ALA A 67 1.98 -16.26 -5.08
N ARG A 68 1.05 -16.43 -4.15
CA ARG A 68 0.23 -17.64 -3.97
C ARG A 68 -1.26 -17.35 -4.05
N SER A 69 -2.04 -18.37 -4.41
CA SER A 69 -3.51 -18.35 -4.39
C SER A 69 -4.08 -17.11 -5.12
N ILE A 70 -3.62 -16.90 -6.35
CA ILE A 70 -3.95 -15.71 -7.14
C ILE A 70 -5.34 -15.88 -7.75
N THR A 71 -6.23 -14.96 -7.41
CA THR A 71 -7.55 -14.83 -8.05
C THR A 71 -7.60 -13.54 -8.83
N CYS A 72 -8.13 -13.61 -10.04
CA CYS A 72 -8.33 -12.45 -10.91
C CYS A 72 -9.84 -12.24 -11.06
N GLU A 73 -10.30 -11.01 -10.87
CA GLU A 73 -11.68 -10.59 -11.07
C GLU A 73 -11.67 -9.48 -12.11
N VAL A 74 -12.36 -9.69 -13.23
CA VAL A 74 -12.48 -8.70 -14.30
C VAL A 74 -13.92 -8.21 -14.33
N THR A 75 -14.13 -6.92 -14.10
CA THR A 75 -15.47 -6.31 -14.03
C THR A 75 -15.69 -5.34 -15.16
N PHE A 76 -16.79 -5.53 -15.90
CA PHE A 76 -17.22 -4.67 -17.00
C PHE A 76 -18.74 -4.48 -16.93
N GLN A 77 -19.22 -3.24 -17.06
CA GLN A 77 -20.65 -2.88 -16.92
C GLN A 77 -21.30 -3.49 -15.66
N GLY A 78 -20.58 -3.55 -14.54
CA GLY A 78 -21.07 -4.13 -13.29
C GLY A 78 -21.15 -5.66 -13.24
N LYS A 79 -20.79 -6.38 -14.30
CA LYS A 79 -20.63 -7.85 -14.30
C LYS A 79 -19.19 -8.23 -14.05
N THR A 80 -18.97 -9.16 -13.12
CA THR A 80 -17.65 -9.67 -12.78
C THR A 80 -17.47 -11.09 -13.30
N GLU A 81 -16.43 -11.30 -14.10
CA GLU A 81 -15.95 -12.60 -14.53
C GLU A 81 -14.73 -13.01 -13.69
N LYS A 82 -14.66 -14.29 -13.35
CA LYS A 82 -13.60 -14.84 -12.50
C LYS A 82 -12.91 -16.01 -13.20
N PRO A 83 -11.77 -15.77 -13.86
CA PRO A 83 -10.94 -16.85 -14.38
C PRO A 83 -10.51 -17.85 -13.28
N PRO A 84 -10.03 -19.06 -13.67
CA PRO A 84 -9.57 -20.07 -12.71
C PRO A 84 -8.49 -19.55 -11.74
N LEU A 85 -8.47 -20.12 -10.54
CA LEU A 85 -7.45 -19.89 -9.53
C LEU A 85 -6.06 -20.26 -10.09
N ILE A 86 -5.08 -19.40 -9.85
CA ILE A 86 -3.67 -19.69 -10.11
C ILE A 86 -2.99 -19.98 -8.76
N GLU A 87 -2.47 -21.18 -8.58
CA GLU A 87 -1.86 -21.60 -7.31
C GLU A 87 -0.60 -20.81 -6.96
N ALA A 88 0.24 -20.53 -7.96
CA ALA A 88 1.49 -19.83 -7.77
C ALA A 88 1.87 -18.99 -9.01
N LEU A 89 2.38 -17.78 -8.76
CA LEU A 89 2.94 -16.90 -9.78
C LEU A 89 4.39 -16.58 -9.39
N PRO A 90 5.36 -17.34 -9.94
CA PRO A 90 6.77 -17.11 -9.69
C PRO A 90 7.24 -15.73 -10.18
N PRO A 91 8.33 -15.20 -9.61
CA PRO A 91 8.98 -14.00 -10.12
C PRO A 91 9.19 -14.03 -11.63
N LYS A 92 8.93 -12.90 -12.28
CA LYS A 92 9.20 -12.58 -13.69
C LYS A 92 8.59 -13.55 -14.72
N THR A 93 7.63 -14.38 -14.30
CA THR A 93 6.97 -15.34 -15.17
C THR A 93 5.57 -14.83 -15.52
N PRO A 94 5.28 -14.47 -16.78
CA PRO A 94 3.96 -13.98 -17.17
C PRO A 94 2.93 -15.13 -17.24
N ILE A 95 1.72 -14.87 -16.76
CA ILE A 95 0.55 -15.73 -16.97
C ILE A 95 -0.54 -14.94 -17.69
N SER A 96 -1.11 -15.51 -18.75
CA SER A 96 -2.19 -14.90 -19.52
C SER A 96 -3.53 -15.56 -19.22
N LEU A 97 -4.50 -14.74 -18.86
CA LEU A 97 -5.89 -15.11 -18.61
C LEU A 97 -6.77 -14.49 -19.71
N LYS A 98 -7.81 -15.22 -20.12
CA LYS A 98 -8.81 -14.75 -21.07
C LYS A 98 -10.18 -14.81 -20.43
N THR A 99 -10.99 -13.79 -20.67
CA THR A 99 -12.34 -13.65 -20.13
C THR A 99 -13.22 -13.01 -21.19
N THR A 100 -14.53 -13.28 -21.14
CA THR A 100 -15.50 -12.69 -22.05
C THR A 100 -16.68 -12.17 -21.25
N HIS A 101 -17.07 -10.92 -21.49
CA HIS A 101 -18.24 -10.31 -20.84
C HIS A 101 -19.35 -10.11 -21.87
N ALA A 102 -20.53 -10.65 -21.58
CA ALA A 102 -21.72 -10.31 -22.35
C ALA A 102 -22.16 -8.87 -22.07
N LEU A 103 -22.38 -8.08 -23.12
CA LEU A 103 -22.82 -6.69 -23.00
C LEU A 103 -24.21 -6.60 -22.36
N ILE A 104 -24.34 -5.79 -21.32
CA ILE A 104 -25.64 -5.49 -20.70
C ILE A 104 -26.32 -4.38 -21.48
N GLU A 105 -25.57 -3.31 -21.73
CA GLU A 105 -26.00 -2.15 -22.47
C GLU A 105 -25.12 -1.96 -23.70
N ARG A 106 -25.76 -1.64 -24.83
CA ARG A 106 -25.09 -1.39 -26.13
C ARG A 106 -25.07 0.09 -26.48
N LYS A 107 -25.25 0.96 -25.49
CA LYS A 107 -25.17 2.39 -25.70
C LYS A 107 -23.73 2.74 -26.09
N PRO A 108 -23.51 3.52 -27.15
CA PRO A 108 -22.18 3.99 -27.50
C PRO A 108 -21.57 4.77 -26.34
N GLY A 109 -20.26 4.69 -26.13
CA GLY A 109 -19.65 5.43 -25.03
C GLY A 109 -18.35 4.88 -24.49
N GLN A 110 -17.97 5.37 -23.32
CA GLN A 110 -16.78 4.99 -22.59
C GLN A 110 -17.19 4.24 -21.32
N TYR A 111 -16.67 3.04 -21.12
CA TYR A 111 -17.02 2.21 -19.97
C TYR A 111 -15.77 1.78 -19.19
N PRO A 112 -15.84 1.75 -17.85
CA PRO A 112 -14.73 1.28 -17.04
C PRO A 112 -14.59 -0.24 -17.14
N LEU A 113 -13.37 -0.71 -17.35
CA LEU A 113 -12.96 -2.10 -17.20
C LEU A 113 -11.99 -2.18 -16.03
N ILE A 114 -12.36 -2.96 -15.02
CA ILE A 114 -11.64 -3.08 -13.76
C ILE A 114 -11.03 -4.47 -13.67
N VAL A 115 -9.75 -4.55 -13.33
CA VAL A 115 -9.06 -5.79 -13.01
C VAL A 115 -8.60 -5.74 -11.56
N ARG A 116 -9.11 -6.67 -10.75
CA ARG A 116 -8.71 -6.86 -9.36
C ARG A 116 -8.02 -8.20 -9.21
N VAL A 117 -6.79 -8.18 -8.74
CA VAL A 117 -5.99 -9.38 -8.48
C VAL A 117 -5.78 -9.50 -6.99
N GLN A 118 -6.23 -10.59 -6.40
CA GLN A 118 -5.97 -10.91 -4.99
C GLN A 118 -4.94 -12.03 -4.93
N PHE A 119 -3.97 -11.91 -4.05
CA PHE A 119 -2.89 -12.88 -3.89
C PHE A 119 -2.38 -12.90 -2.45
N HIS A 120 -1.59 -13.92 -2.12
CA HIS A 120 -0.96 -14.05 -0.80
C HIS A 120 0.56 -14.12 -0.93
N ASP A 121 1.26 -13.68 0.12
CA ASP A 121 2.67 -13.98 0.30
C ASP A 121 2.89 -15.39 0.89
N THR A 122 4.14 -15.74 1.16
CA THR A 122 4.49 -17.02 1.81
C THR A 122 3.90 -17.13 3.22
N ASN A 123 3.64 -16.01 3.89
CA ASN A 123 3.04 -15.95 5.23
C ASN A 123 1.50 -15.97 5.21
N GLN A 124 0.88 -16.17 4.04
CA GLN A 124 -0.58 -16.15 3.85
C GLN A 124 -1.22 -14.78 4.14
N TYR A 125 -0.46 -13.69 4.05
CA TYR A 125 -1.00 -12.35 4.14
C TYR A 125 -1.71 -11.98 2.83
N PRO A 126 -2.98 -11.52 2.87
CA PRO A 126 -3.72 -11.17 1.66
C PRO A 126 -3.32 -9.79 1.14
N PHE A 127 -3.16 -9.69 -0.17
CA PHE A 127 -2.86 -8.45 -0.88
C PHE A 127 -3.74 -8.30 -2.11
N THR A 128 -3.95 -7.04 -2.52
CA THR A 128 -4.71 -6.66 -3.70
C THR A 128 -3.88 -5.81 -4.64
N ALA A 129 -3.77 -6.23 -5.89
CA ALA A 129 -3.35 -5.37 -6.99
C ALA A 129 -4.57 -4.93 -7.80
N LEU A 130 -4.58 -3.66 -8.21
CA LEU A 130 -5.64 -3.07 -8.99
C LEU A 130 -5.10 -2.49 -10.28
N SER A 131 -5.87 -2.68 -11.35
CA SER A 131 -5.69 -1.98 -12.61
C SER A 131 -7.06 -1.63 -13.17
N ALA A 132 -7.13 -0.52 -13.88
CA ALA A 132 -8.33 -0.08 -14.55
C ALA A 132 -8.00 0.65 -15.85
N LEU A 133 -8.92 0.55 -16.81
CA LEU A 133 -8.85 1.26 -18.08
C LEU A 133 -10.24 1.60 -18.59
N ILE A 134 -10.32 2.55 -19.53
CA ILE A 134 -11.55 2.93 -20.21
C ILE A 134 -11.64 2.22 -21.55
N VAL A 135 -12.74 1.49 -21.76
CA VAL A 135 -13.08 0.84 -23.03
C VAL A 135 -14.00 1.77 -23.82
N ASN A 136 -13.62 2.10 -25.06
CA ASN A 136 -14.48 2.84 -25.97
C ASN A 136 -15.39 1.86 -26.72
N ALA A 137 -16.69 1.95 -26.49
CA ALA A 137 -17.73 1.16 -27.13
C ALA A 137 -18.36 1.95 -28.28
N TYR A 138 -18.18 1.44 -29.51
CA TYR A 138 -18.78 1.92 -30.77
C TYR A 138 -18.39 3.34 -31.23
N VAL A 139 -18.08 4.26 -30.32
CA VAL A 139 -17.72 5.66 -30.61
C VAL A 139 -16.63 6.12 -29.66
N HIS A 140 -15.72 6.98 -30.14
CA HIS A 140 -14.86 7.79 -29.28
C HIS A 140 -15.64 9.01 -28.81
N ALA A 141 -16.12 8.96 -27.57
CA ALA A 141 -16.80 10.08 -26.93
C ALA A 141 -15.85 11.27 -26.71
N SER A 142 -16.35 12.50 -26.81
CA SER A 142 -15.57 13.69 -26.49
C SER A 142 -15.29 13.77 -24.99
N ASN A 143 -14.03 13.99 -24.62
CA ASN A 143 -13.64 14.16 -23.23
C ASN A 143 -13.86 15.63 -22.81
N ASP A 144 -15.09 15.93 -22.40
CA ASP A 144 -15.50 17.28 -21.97
C ASP A 144 -15.18 17.56 -20.49
N LEU A 145 -14.56 16.60 -19.80
CA LEU A 145 -14.14 16.74 -18.41
C LEU A 145 -12.61 16.73 -18.34
N ALA A 146 -12.06 17.49 -17.40
CA ALA A 146 -10.67 17.38 -16.97
C ALA A 146 -10.63 17.09 -15.48
N ILE A 147 -9.90 16.04 -15.09
CA ILE A 147 -9.79 15.63 -13.70
C ILE A 147 -8.33 15.59 -13.30
N GLU A 148 -8.02 16.23 -12.17
CA GLU A 148 -6.71 16.18 -11.54
C GLU A 148 -6.82 15.51 -10.17
N ALA A 149 -5.88 14.60 -9.90
CA ALA A 149 -5.69 13.96 -8.61
C ALA A 149 -4.21 14.04 -8.24
N LYS A 150 -3.91 14.14 -6.95
CA LYS A 150 -2.53 14.16 -6.43
C LYS A 150 -2.29 12.95 -5.55
N ASP A 151 -1.10 12.40 -5.68
CA ASP A 151 -0.60 11.35 -4.80
C ASP A 151 -0.57 11.84 -3.35
N ILE A 152 -0.93 10.93 -2.44
CA ILE A 152 -0.95 11.22 -1.01
C ILE A 152 -0.16 10.16 -0.26
N ALA A 153 0.38 10.56 0.88
CA ALA A 153 1.04 9.66 1.81
C ALA A 153 0.45 9.84 3.21
N PHE A 154 0.10 8.74 3.87
CA PHE A 154 -0.41 8.77 5.25
C PHE A 154 -0.11 7.48 6.01
N ASP A 155 -0.16 7.56 7.34
CA ASP A 155 -0.04 6.39 8.22
C ASP A 155 -1.41 5.72 8.40
N ARG A 156 -2.36 6.46 9.00
CA ARG A 156 -3.68 5.92 9.37
C ARG A 156 -4.82 6.42 8.50
N LYS A 157 -4.86 7.72 8.21
CA LYS A 157 -5.95 8.36 7.47
C LYS A 157 -5.40 9.47 6.58
N GLY A 158 -5.98 9.63 5.40
CA GLY A 158 -5.63 10.68 4.47
C GLY A 158 -6.82 11.12 3.64
N ASP A 159 -6.80 12.37 3.20
CA ASP A 159 -7.85 12.95 2.37
C ASP A 159 -7.35 13.00 0.92
N LEU A 160 -7.99 12.23 0.04
CA LEU A 160 -7.73 12.24 -1.38
C LEU A 160 -8.59 13.29 -2.06
N THR A 161 -7.97 14.18 -2.83
CA THR A 161 -8.65 15.32 -3.44
C THR A 161 -8.67 15.18 -4.95
N PHE A 162 -9.87 15.21 -5.53
CA PHE A 162 -10.12 15.25 -6.97
C PHE A 162 -10.63 16.62 -7.37
N ARG A 163 -9.97 17.26 -8.32
CA ARG A 163 -10.40 18.52 -8.92
C ARG A 163 -10.97 18.22 -10.29
N ILE A 164 -12.26 18.50 -10.47
CA ILE A 164 -13.00 18.20 -11.69
C ILE A 164 -13.41 19.51 -12.33
N LYS A 165 -13.04 19.67 -13.60
CA LYS A 165 -13.39 20.83 -14.41
C LYS A 165 -14.27 20.40 -15.58
N ASN A 166 -15.42 21.07 -15.69
CA ASN A 166 -16.28 20.95 -16.86
C ASN A 166 -15.74 21.86 -17.97
N LEU A 167 -15.39 21.27 -19.12
CA LEU A 167 -14.91 21.99 -20.29
C LEU A 167 -16.02 22.30 -21.29
N ALA A 168 -17.22 21.73 -21.12
CA ALA A 168 -18.36 21.97 -21.98
C ALA A 168 -18.99 23.35 -21.75
N GLU A 169 -19.76 23.79 -22.74
CA GLU A 169 -20.64 24.98 -22.67
C GLU A 169 -21.99 24.69 -21.99
N GLU A 170 -22.19 23.45 -21.55
CA GLU A 170 -23.40 22.97 -20.91
C GLU A 170 -23.10 22.49 -19.48
N ASP A 171 -24.12 22.55 -18.63
CA ASP A 171 -24.04 21.99 -17.28
C ASP A 171 -23.99 20.46 -17.36
N ARG A 172 -23.29 19.83 -16.41
CA ARG A 172 -23.12 18.38 -16.34
C ARG A 172 -23.50 17.86 -14.96
N SER A 173 -24.37 16.85 -14.93
CA SER A 173 -24.66 16.08 -13.72
C SER A 173 -23.88 14.78 -13.79
N LEU A 174 -22.90 14.62 -12.90
CA LEU A 174 -22.03 13.44 -12.87
C LEU A 174 -22.36 12.56 -11.66
N SER A 175 -22.24 11.25 -11.84
CA SER A 175 -22.01 10.31 -10.73
C SER A 175 -20.54 10.01 -10.61
N TYR A 176 -20.05 9.81 -9.39
CA TYR A 176 -18.68 9.37 -9.17
C TYR A 176 -18.63 8.20 -8.20
N TRP A 177 -17.58 7.39 -8.35
CA TRP A 177 -17.23 6.36 -7.38
C TRP A 177 -15.72 6.09 -7.39
N VAL A 178 -15.19 5.68 -6.24
CA VAL A 178 -13.75 5.46 -6.01
C VAL A 178 -13.47 3.99 -5.81
N LEU A 179 -12.53 3.48 -6.61
CA LEU A 179 -12.01 2.14 -6.55
C LEU A 179 -10.75 2.11 -5.70
N VAL A 180 -10.83 1.42 -4.56
CA VAL A 180 -9.69 1.21 -3.64
C VAL A 180 -9.30 -0.27 -3.52
N PRO A 181 -8.01 -0.56 -3.23
CA PRO A 181 -7.56 -1.88 -2.79
C PRO A 181 -8.24 -2.27 -1.47
N ARG A 182 -8.26 -3.58 -1.14
CA ARG A 182 -8.95 -4.07 0.06
C ARG A 182 -8.24 -3.70 1.37
N GLU A 183 -6.98 -3.29 1.26
CA GLU A 183 -6.14 -2.86 2.38
C GLU A 183 -6.48 -1.44 2.84
N LEU A 184 -7.23 -0.69 2.02
CA LEU A 184 -7.72 0.64 2.31
C LEU A 184 -9.25 0.62 2.48
N SER A 185 -9.76 1.42 3.41
CA SER A 185 -11.19 1.68 3.52
C SER A 185 -11.49 3.10 3.02
N VAL A 186 -12.70 3.26 2.46
CA VAL A 186 -13.19 4.54 1.94
C VAL A 186 -14.43 4.95 2.72
N GLY A 187 -14.49 6.22 3.14
CA GLY A 187 -15.64 6.76 3.87
C GLY A 187 -16.85 7.01 2.96
N ALA A 188 -16.81 8.11 2.21
CA ALA A 188 -17.83 8.48 1.21
C ALA A 188 -17.24 8.30 -0.20
N GLY A 189 -17.18 7.06 -0.65
CA GLY A 189 -16.52 6.67 -1.89
C GLY A 189 -17.36 6.85 -3.16
N GLU A 190 -18.63 7.20 -3.04
CA GLU A 190 -19.56 7.37 -4.15
C GLU A 190 -20.47 8.58 -3.94
N GLY A 191 -20.97 9.16 -5.02
CA GLY A 191 -21.88 10.29 -4.93
C GLY A 191 -22.28 10.87 -6.28
N ARG A 192 -22.97 12.01 -6.21
CA ARG A 192 -23.36 12.80 -7.38
C ARG A 192 -22.89 14.23 -7.21
N LEU A 193 -22.59 14.88 -8.32
CA LEU A 193 -22.13 16.25 -8.37
C LEU A 193 -22.75 16.96 -9.59
N SER A 194 -22.96 18.26 -9.48
CA SER A 194 -23.46 19.09 -10.57
C SER A 194 -22.43 20.16 -10.86
N LEU A 195 -21.88 20.13 -12.07
CA LEU A 195 -20.95 21.14 -12.56
C LEU A 195 -21.69 22.07 -13.50
N GLU A 196 -21.63 23.35 -13.20
CA GLU A 196 -22.02 24.37 -14.16
C GLU A 196 -21.07 24.35 -15.36
N LYS A 197 -21.51 24.88 -16.51
CA LYS A 197 -20.66 25.09 -17.68
C LYS A 197 -19.36 25.81 -17.32
N ARG A 198 -18.24 25.36 -17.89
CA ARG A 198 -16.90 25.96 -17.68
C ARG A 198 -16.46 26.07 -16.21
N SER A 199 -17.12 25.39 -15.28
CA SER A 199 -16.84 25.47 -13.84
C SER A 199 -15.89 24.38 -13.34
N GLU A 200 -15.41 24.55 -12.12
CA GLU A 200 -14.55 23.59 -11.41
C GLU A 200 -15.13 23.30 -10.03
N GLN A 201 -15.10 22.03 -9.63
CA GLN A 201 -15.46 21.59 -8.29
C GLN A 201 -14.40 20.64 -7.74
N THR A 202 -14.28 20.62 -6.42
CA THR A 202 -13.39 19.70 -5.71
C THR A 202 -14.21 18.68 -4.94
N VAL A 203 -13.86 17.39 -5.09
CA VAL A 203 -14.40 16.27 -4.32
C VAL A 203 -13.28 15.75 -3.42
N VAL A 204 -13.58 15.64 -2.13
CA VAL A 204 -12.65 15.10 -1.13
C VAL A 204 -13.16 13.77 -0.63
N VAL A 205 -12.33 12.74 -0.73
CA VAL A 205 -12.63 11.38 -0.31
C VAL A 205 -11.65 10.97 0.78
N ARG A 206 -12.18 10.63 1.95
CA ARG A 206 -11.37 10.18 3.08
C ARG A 206 -11.05 8.70 2.95
N LEU A 207 -9.76 8.38 3.02
CA LEU A 207 -9.20 7.04 3.05
C LEU A 207 -8.66 6.72 4.43
N GLU A 208 -8.78 5.46 4.83
CA GLU A 208 -8.16 4.94 6.05
C GLU A 208 -7.36 3.67 5.74
N ASN A 209 -6.22 3.53 6.41
CA ASN A 209 -5.41 2.33 6.36
C ASN A 209 -6.10 1.25 7.21
N PHE A 210 -6.69 0.25 6.55
CA PHE A 210 -7.33 -0.86 7.22
C PHE A 210 -6.33 -1.98 7.53
N ALA A 211 -5.51 -2.35 6.54
CA ALA A 211 -4.57 -3.46 6.63
C ALA A 211 -3.38 -3.31 5.66
N ALA A 212 -3.04 -2.09 5.25
CA ALA A 212 -1.89 -1.88 4.38
C ALA A 212 -0.57 -1.85 5.17
N LEU A 213 0.46 -2.47 4.61
CA LEU A 213 1.80 -2.49 5.19
C LEU A 213 2.52 -1.16 4.93
N TYR A 214 3.36 -0.74 5.88
CA TYR A 214 4.20 0.44 5.70
C TYR A 214 5.20 0.26 4.57
N GLY A 215 5.39 1.32 3.79
CA GLY A 215 6.23 1.32 2.59
C GLY A 215 5.49 0.87 1.32
N ALA A 216 4.29 0.29 1.44
CA ALA A 216 3.50 -0.10 0.29
C ALA A 216 2.88 1.13 -0.41
N ALA A 217 2.76 1.02 -1.74
CA ALA A 217 2.15 2.01 -2.60
C ALA A 217 1.01 1.35 -3.39
N TYR A 218 -0.17 1.97 -3.35
CA TYR A 218 -1.37 1.42 -3.95
C TYR A 218 -1.96 2.39 -4.97
N PRO A 219 -2.32 1.93 -6.18
CA PRO A 219 -3.11 2.72 -7.09
C PRO A 219 -4.55 2.83 -6.57
N VAL A 220 -5.10 4.03 -6.65
CA VAL A 220 -6.51 4.35 -6.41
C VAL A 220 -7.06 5.00 -7.66
N TYR A 221 -8.25 4.57 -8.07
CA TYR A 221 -8.93 5.09 -9.25
C TYR A 221 -10.23 5.76 -8.84
N ALA A 222 -10.58 6.86 -9.49
CA ALA A 222 -11.90 7.45 -9.38
C ALA A 222 -12.52 7.56 -10.77
N PHE A 223 -13.78 7.19 -10.87
CA PHE A 223 -14.55 7.22 -12.10
C PHE A 223 -15.63 8.27 -11.98
N PHE A 224 -15.78 9.05 -13.04
CA PHE A 224 -16.79 10.10 -13.16
C PHE A 224 -17.59 9.80 -14.42
N GLU A 225 -18.86 9.52 -14.23
CA GLU A 225 -19.77 9.04 -15.27
C GLU A 225 -20.92 9.99 -15.46
N TYR A 226 -21.33 10.17 -16.71
CA TYR A 226 -22.50 10.92 -17.09
C TYR A 226 -23.04 10.44 -18.43
N ASP A 227 -24.31 10.73 -18.67
CA ASP A 227 -24.98 10.35 -19.90
C ASP A 227 -25.35 11.58 -20.72
N THR A 228 -25.06 11.53 -22.02
CA THR A 228 -25.70 12.37 -23.02
C THR A 228 -26.72 11.53 -23.80
N PRO A 229 -27.59 12.17 -24.61
CA PRO A 229 -28.47 11.44 -25.52
C PRO A 229 -27.73 10.54 -26.51
N GLU A 230 -26.50 10.91 -26.86
CA GLU A 230 -25.69 10.26 -27.90
C GLU A 230 -24.84 9.12 -27.34
N ALA A 231 -24.26 9.30 -26.14
CA ALA A 231 -23.30 8.36 -25.59
C ALA A 231 -23.26 8.37 -24.06
N HIS A 232 -22.74 7.28 -23.51
CA HIS A 232 -22.30 7.18 -22.12
C HIS A 232 -20.86 7.67 -22.02
N HIS A 233 -20.55 8.50 -21.02
CA HIS A 233 -19.22 9.08 -20.84
C HIS A 233 -18.67 8.64 -19.51
N CYS A 234 -17.42 8.18 -19.50
CA CYS A 234 -16.72 7.76 -18.30
C CYS A 234 -15.29 8.27 -18.36
N GLN A 235 -14.94 9.13 -17.41
CA GLN A 235 -13.57 9.58 -17.25
C GLN A 235 -12.98 9.04 -15.96
N MET A 236 -11.71 8.62 -16.04
CA MET A 236 -10.97 8.05 -14.93
C MET A 236 -9.84 8.98 -14.49
N ALA A 237 -9.70 9.16 -13.19
CA ALA A 237 -8.50 9.69 -12.56
C ALA A 237 -7.75 8.58 -11.83
N SER A 238 -6.42 8.61 -11.91
CA SER A 238 -5.53 7.65 -11.25
C SER A 238 -4.57 8.39 -10.33
N THR A 239 -4.33 7.84 -9.15
CA THR A 239 -3.40 8.39 -8.17
C THR A 239 -2.84 7.28 -7.29
N THR A 240 -1.69 7.53 -6.68
CA THR A 240 -1.02 6.59 -5.80
C THR A 240 -1.16 7.02 -4.35
N VAL A 241 -1.54 6.06 -3.49
CA VAL A 241 -1.55 6.21 -2.04
C VAL A 241 -0.36 5.47 -1.46
N GLN A 242 0.53 6.18 -0.79
CA GLN A 242 1.68 5.59 -0.10
C GLN A 242 1.42 5.49 1.40
N ILE A 243 1.62 4.31 1.97
CA ILE A 243 1.47 4.08 3.40
C ILE A 243 2.80 4.30 4.09
N VAL A 244 2.88 5.33 4.90
CA VAL A 244 4.12 5.76 5.56
C VAL A 244 4.01 5.57 7.07
N MET A 245 5.11 5.18 7.71
CA MET A 245 5.13 5.09 9.16
C MET A 245 5.38 6.48 9.74
N GLU A 246 4.41 7.02 10.48
CA GLU A 246 4.70 8.24 11.24
C GLU A 246 5.61 7.90 12.42
N PRO A 247 6.70 8.65 12.63
CA PRO A 247 7.59 8.36 13.73
C PRO A 247 6.85 8.49 15.05
N SER A 248 6.94 7.44 15.87
CA SER A 248 6.27 7.40 17.17
C SER A 248 6.77 8.54 18.06
N TRP A 249 5.99 8.93 19.07
CA TRP A 249 6.40 9.96 20.03
C TRP A 249 7.77 9.65 20.66
N PHE A 250 8.08 8.39 20.93
CA PHE A 250 9.39 7.95 21.42
C PHE A 250 10.52 8.17 20.41
N GLN A 251 10.27 7.92 19.11
CA GLN A 251 11.25 8.20 18.06
C GLN A 251 11.48 9.70 17.88
N LYS A 252 10.40 10.50 17.94
CA LYS A 252 10.47 11.97 17.92
C LYS A 252 11.23 12.53 19.13
N THR A 253 11.07 11.91 20.30
CA THR A 253 11.72 12.33 21.56
C THR A 253 13.03 11.60 21.86
N ARG A 254 13.57 10.82 20.92
CA ARG A 254 14.82 10.05 21.06
C ARG A 254 15.95 10.84 21.70
N LEU A 255 16.12 12.10 21.30
CA LEU A 255 17.17 12.97 21.81
C LEU A 255 16.99 13.28 23.30
N TYR A 256 15.76 13.55 23.75
CA TYR A 256 15.45 13.82 25.15
C TYR A 256 15.72 12.59 26.03
N TRP A 257 15.36 11.39 25.56
CA TRP A 257 15.68 10.14 26.25
C TRP A 257 17.19 9.89 26.30
N GLY A 258 17.92 10.21 25.23
CA GLY A 258 19.38 10.14 25.19
C GLY A 258 20.04 11.08 26.22
N ILE A 259 19.55 12.33 26.31
CA ILE A 259 20.03 13.31 27.30
C ILE A 259 19.71 12.84 28.72
N ALA A 260 18.48 12.35 28.97
CA ALA A 260 18.08 11.84 30.28
C ALA A 260 18.95 10.65 30.71
N ALA A 261 19.22 9.70 29.80
CA ALA A 261 20.11 8.57 30.06
C ALA A 261 21.54 9.03 30.39
N LEU A 262 22.06 10.01 29.65
CA LEU A 262 23.41 10.57 29.88
C LEU A 262 23.50 11.29 31.22
N LEU A 263 22.45 12.03 31.63
CA LEU A 263 22.37 12.67 32.95
C LEU A 263 22.35 11.64 34.09
N VAL A 264 21.55 10.59 33.96
CA VAL A 264 21.52 9.49 34.94
C VAL A 264 22.90 8.83 35.04
N LEU A 265 23.57 8.63 33.91
CA LEU A 265 24.91 8.04 33.87
C LEU A 265 25.95 8.97 34.52
N ALA A 266 25.87 10.28 34.28
CA ALA A 266 26.74 11.27 34.92
C ALA A 266 26.53 11.33 36.44
N VAL A 267 25.28 11.33 36.92
CA VAL A 267 24.95 11.34 38.35
C VAL A 267 25.41 10.05 39.03
N THR A 268 25.23 8.89 38.40
CA THR A 268 25.69 7.61 38.95
C THR A 268 27.22 7.54 39.01
N LEU A 269 27.91 8.01 37.97
CA LEU A 269 29.37 8.12 37.95
C LEU A 269 29.89 9.09 39.03
N TYR A 270 29.26 10.26 39.17
CA TYR A 270 29.58 11.22 40.22
C TYR A 270 29.44 10.62 41.62
N ARG A 271 28.33 9.93 41.90
CA ARG A 271 28.12 9.25 43.19
C ARG A 271 29.17 8.18 43.46
N PHE A 272 29.62 7.47 42.43
CA PHE A 272 30.68 6.48 42.56
C PHE A 272 32.04 7.12 42.86
N LEU A 273 32.38 8.22 42.17
CA LEU A 273 33.64 8.96 42.37
C LEU A 273 33.71 9.67 43.74
N VAL A 274 32.60 10.24 44.21
CA VAL A 274 32.55 10.92 45.52
C VAL A 274 32.61 9.91 46.67
N ARG A 275 31.97 8.73 46.53
CA ARG A 275 32.08 7.64 47.52
C ARG A 275 33.44 6.92 47.48
N GLY A 276 34.21 7.10 46.41
CA GLY A 276 35.55 6.54 46.23
C GLY A 276 36.69 7.38 46.80
N LYS A 277 36.44 8.54 47.43
CA LYS A 277 37.47 9.25 48.19
C LYS A 277 37.62 8.59 49.57
N PRO A 278 38.68 7.81 49.85
CA PRO A 278 38.97 7.37 51.21
C PRO A 278 39.19 8.63 52.06
N GLY A 279 38.49 8.71 53.20
CA GLY A 279 38.80 9.71 54.21
C GLY A 279 40.30 9.65 54.49
N LYS A 280 41.00 10.79 54.34
CA LYS A 280 42.36 10.90 54.84
C LYS A 280 42.33 10.65 56.35
N PRO A 281 43.25 9.82 56.88
CA PRO A 281 43.40 9.66 58.33
C PRO A 281 43.78 10.99 58.99
#